data_AF-A0A2M9Q7E6-F1
#
_entry.id   AF-A0A2M9Q7E6-F1
#
_cell.length_a   1.000
_cell.length_b   1.000
_cell.length_c   1.000
_cell.angle_alpha   90.00
_cell.angle_beta   90.00
_cell.angle_gamma   90.00
#
_symmetry.space_group_name_H-M   'P 1'
#
loop_
_entity.id
_entity.type
_entity.pdbx_description
1 polymer ?
#
loop_
_entity_poly.entity_id
_entity_poly.type
_entity_poly.pdbx_seq_one_letter_code
_entity_poly.pdbx_strand_id
1 'polypeptide(L)'
;MTMTDPIADMLTRIRNANMVRHEKLEVPASNVKKEIAEILKREGFVRDVEYVEDNKQGIIRIFLKYGKDNERVITGLKRISKPGL
;
A
#
# COMPACT_ATOMS: atom_id res chain seq x y z
N MET A 1 4.08 -19.64 6.35
CA MET A 1 4.05 -19.22 4.94
C MET A 1 5.29 -18.40 4.66
N THR A 2 6.10 -18.81 3.68
CA THR A 2 7.23 -18.01 3.20
C THR A 2 6.71 -16.87 2.32
N MET A 3 7.08 -15.63 2.63
CA MET A 3 6.74 -14.46 1.83
C MET A 3 7.65 -14.41 0.61
N THR A 4 7.12 -14.76 -0.56
CA THR A 4 7.88 -14.83 -1.81
C THR A 4 7.90 -13.52 -2.60
N ASP A 5 6.84 -12.71 -2.53
CA ASP A 5 6.77 -11.38 -3.15
C ASP A 5 6.22 -10.32 -2.16
N PRO A 6 7.10 -9.56 -1.50
CA PRO A 6 6.70 -8.49 -0.58
C PRO A 6 5.94 -7.33 -1.24
N ILE A 7 6.15 -7.08 -2.54
CA ILE A 7 5.48 -6.01 -3.28
C ILE A 7 4.06 -6.42 -3.63
N ALA A 8 3.86 -7.65 -4.10
CA ALA A 8 2.53 -8.19 -4.36
C ALA A 8 1.69 -8.25 -3.07
N ASP A 9 2.29 -8.57 -1.94
CA ASP A 9 1.61 -8.52 -0.63
C ASP A 9 1.14 -7.10 -0.29
N MET A 10 2.01 -6.09 -0.43
CA MET A 10 1.66 -4.68 -0.19
C MET A 10 0.47 -4.25 -1.07
N LEU A 11 0.52 -4.51 -2.38
CA LEU A 11 -0.56 -4.16 -3.31
C LEU A 11 -1.87 -4.88 -2.97
N THR A 12 -1.79 -6.14 -2.54
CA THR A 12 -2.95 -6.93 -2.13
C THR A 12 -3.59 -6.36 -0.87
N ARG A 13 -2.78 -5.95 0.13
CA ARG A 13 -3.30 -5.30 1.34
C ARG A 13 -4.00 -3.98 1.03
N ILE A 14 -3.43 -3.15 0.16
CA ILE A 14 -4.07 -1.90 -0.29
C ILE A 14 -5.41 -2.20 -0.96
N ARG A 15 -5.44 -3.17 -1.88
CA ARG A 15 -6.69 -3.58 -2.56
C ARG A 15 -7.76 -4.02 -1.54
N ASN A 16 -7.39 -4.88 -0.61
CA ASN A 16 -8.32 -5.42 0.37
C ASN A 16 -8.83 -4.32 1.31
N ALA A 17 -7.95 -3.45 1.81
CA ALA A 17 -8.33 -2.30 2.63
C ALA A 17 -9.26 -1.34 1.88
N ASN A 18 -9.00 -1.10 0.60
CA ASN A 18 -9.86 -0.29 -0.27
C ASN A 18 -11.23 -0.93 -0.51
N MET A 19 -11.30 -2.26 -0.62
CA MET A 19 -12.57 -2.98 -0.77
C MET A 19 -13.47 -2.82 0.47
N VAL A 20 -12.90 -2.96 1.66
CA VAL A 20 -13.63 -2.84 2.93
C VAL A 20 -13.73 -1.40 3.47
N ARG A 21 -13.24 -0.42 2.70
CA ARG A 21 -13.29 1.02 3.01
C ARG A 21 -12.56 1.41 4.32
N HIS A 22 -11.43 0.78 4.59
CA HIS A 22 -10.59 1.18 5.73
C HIS A 22 -9.90 2.53 5.46
N GLU A 23 -9.86 3.40 6.46
CA GLU A 23 -9.19 4.70 6.34
C GLU A 23 -7.67 4.58 6.18
N LYS A 24 -7.08 3.55 6.77
CA LYS A 24 -5.64 3.31 6.78
C LYS A 24 -5.30 1.83 6.78
N LEU A 25 -4.09 1.52 6.33
CA LEU A 25 -3.49 0.19 6.46
C LEU A 25 -2.02 0.30 6.89
N GLU A 26 -1.51 -0.79 7.44
CA GLU A 26 -0.12 -0.90 7.88
C GLU A 26 0.57 -2.06 7.15
N VAL A 27 1.77 -1.80 6.63
CA VAL A 27 2.60 -2.78 5.96
C VAL A 27 4.02 -2.76 6.52
N PRO A 28 4.70 -3.92 6.62
CA PRO A 28 6.11 -3.96 6.99
C PRO A 28 6.95 -3.15 6.01
N ALA A 29 7.82 -2.29 6.53
CA ALA A 29 8.59 -1.39 5.70
C ALA A 29 9.75 -2.09 4.98
N SER A 30 10.06 -1.57 3.80
CA SER A 30 11.31 -1.80 3.08
C SER A 30 11.60 -0.57 2.24
N ASN A 31 12.84 -0.34 1.83
CA ASN A 31 13.19 0.83 1.02
C ASN A 31 12.35 0.90 -0.27
N VAL A 32 12.16 -0.24 -0.95
CA VAL A 32 11.33 -0.31 -2.16
C VAL A 32 9.85 0.00 -1.86
N LYS A 33 9.29 -0.51 -0.76
CA LYS A 33 7.89 -0.22 -0.40
C LYS A 33 7.68 1.24 -0.01
N LYS A 34 8.68 1.88 0.63
CA LYS A 34 8.65 3.31 0.95
C LYS A 34 8.54 4.13 -0.34
N GLU A 35 9.43 3.90 -1.30
CA GLU A 35 9.40 4.59 -2.60
C GLU A 35 8.08 4.37 -3.34
N ILE A 36 7.56 3.13 -3.37
CA ILE A 36 6.26 2.86 -3.99
C ILE A 36 5.13 3.63 -3.29
N ALA A 37 5.12 3.67 -1.96
CA ALA A 37 4.09 4.39 -1.21
C ALA A 37 4.16 5.90 -1.45
N GLU A 38 5.37 6.47 -1.50
CA GLU A 38 5.59 7.89 -1.83
C GLU A 38 5.15 8.24 -3.25
N ILE A 39 5.40 7.35 -4.23
CA ILE A 39 4.87 7.53 -5.60
C ILE A 39 3.35 7.53 -5.59
N LEU A 40 2.71 6.57 -4.90
CA LEU A 40 1.24 6.53 -4.79
C LEU A 40 0.67 7.81 -4.17
N LYS A 41 1.37 8.40 -3.20
CA LYS A 41 0.99 9.67 -2.57
C LYS A 41 1.14 10.83 -3.54
N ARG A 42 2.27 10.91 -4.24
CA ARG A 42 2.58 11.98 -5.22
C ARG A 42 1.58 12.01 -6.38
N GLU A 43 1.21 10.85 -6.89
CA GLU A 43 0.20 10.71 -7.95
C GLU A 43 -1.25 10.88 -7.44
N GLY A 44 -1.42 11.03 -6.11
CA GLY A 44 -2.73 11.31 -5.51
C GLY A 44 -3.66 10.10 -5.38
N PHE A 45 -3.14 8.88 -5.51
CA PHE A 45 -3.90 7.63 -5.31
C PHE A 45 -4.18 7.35 -3.83
N VAL A 46 -3.27 7.75 -2.95
CA VAL A 46 -3.45 7.67 -1.49
C VAL A 46 -3.44 9.08 -0.90
N ARG A 47 -4.04 9.24 0.28
CA ARG A 47 -4.14 10.53 0.95
C ARG A 47 -2.81 10.93 1.54
N ASP A 48 -2.21 10.01 2.28
CA ASP A 48 -0.95 10.25 2.96
C ASP A 48 -0.22 8.93 3.27
N VAL A 49 1.06 9.04 3.58
CA VAL A 49 1.95 7.93 3.95
C VAL A 49 2.82 8.39 5.12
N GLU A 50 2.87 7.58 6.17
CA GLU A 50 3.70 7.78 7.35
C GLU A 50 4.66 6.61 7.51
N TYR A 51 5.90 6.91 7.93
CA TYR A 51 6.84 5.90 8.38
C TYR A 51 6.88 5.90 9.91
N VAL A 52 6.62 4.73 10.50
CA VAL A 52 6.63 4.52 11.95
C VAL A 52 7.79 3.58 12.29
N GLU A 53 8.71 4.05 13.13
CA GLU A 53 9.77 3.21 13.66
C GLU A 53 9.21 2.28 14.74
N ASP A 54 9.49 0.97 14.63
CA ASP A 54 8.97 -0.07 15.53
C ASP A 54 10.09 -0.86 16.24
N ASN A 55 11.30 -0.28 16.32
CA ASN A 55 12.53 -0.95 16.77
C ASN A 55 12.87 -2.26 16.02
N LYS A 56 12.28 -2.47 14.83
CA LYS A 56 12.55 -3.60 13.94
C LYS A 56 12.86 -3.07 12.54
N GLN A 57 12.04 -3.41 11.54
CA GLN A 57 12.20 -2.96 10.16
C GLN A 57 11.42 -1.66 9.86
N GLY A 58 10.58 -1.22 10.79
CA GLY A 58 9.63 -0.13 10.64
C GLY A 58 8.34 -0.57 9.95
N ILE A 59 7.34 0.30 10.05
CA ILE A 59 6.02 0.13 9.48
C ILE A 59 5.74 1.32 8.56
N ILE A 60 5.17 1.04 7.38
CA ILE A 60 4.61 2.06 6.50
C ILE A 60 3.10 2.06 6.75
N ARG A 61 2.59 3.19 7.22
CA ARG A 61 1.17 3.43 7.38
C ARG A 61 0.68 4.23 6.18
N ILE A 62 -0.29 3.69 5.46
CA ILE A 62 -0.85 4.29 4.24
C ILE A 62 -2.28 4.69 4.54
N PHE A 63 -2.62 5.95 4.30
CA PHE A 63 -3.97 6.48 4.43
C PHE A 63 -4.66 6.47 3.07
N LEU A 64 -5.77 5.74 2.96
CA LEU A 64 -6.50 5.63 1.70
C LEU A 64 -7.29 6.92 1.43
N LYS A 65 -7.44 7.23 0.15
CA LYS A 65 -8.20 8.38 -0.33
C LYS A 65 -9.53 7.90 -0.89
N TYR A 66 -10.60 8.55 -0.45
CA TYR A 66 -11.95 8.35 -0.96
C TYR A 66 -12.46 9.67 -1.56
N GLY A 67 -13.16 9.58 -2.68
CA GLY A 67 -13.75 10.71 -3.38
C GLY A 67 -15.03 11.22 -2.70
N LYS A 68 -15.71 12.15 -3.38
CA LYS A 68 -17.08 12.51 -3.02
C LYS A 68 -17.96 11.26 -3.12
N ASP A 69 -18.95 11.13 -2.25
CA ASP A 69 -19.83 9.96 -2.17
C ASP A 69 -19.13 8.62 -1.87
N ASN A 70 -17.95 8.68 -1.25
CA ASN A 70 -17.19 7.50 -0.81
C ASN A 70 -16.73 6.61 -1.97
N GLU A 71 -16.50 7.23 -3.14
CA GLU A 71 -15.93 6.57 -4.32
C GLU A 71 -14.47 6.17 -4.06
N ARG A 72 -14.09 5.00 -4.56
CA ARG A 72 -12.72 4.49 -4.43
C ARG A 72 -11.84 5.17 -5.48
N VAL A 73 -10.82 5.91 -5.05
CA VAL A 73 -9.83 6.52 -5.96
C VAL A 73 -9.01 5.43 -6.67
N ILE A 74 -8.68 4.37 -5.96
CA ILE A 74 -8.01 3.20 -6.53
C ILE A 74 -9.08 2.25 -7.07
N THR A 75 -9.12 2.08 -8.39
CA THR A 75 -10.06 1.18 -9.07
C THR A 75 -9.48 -0.22 -9.32
N GLY A 76 -8.15 -0.33 -9.46
CA GLY A 76 -7.47 -1.59 -9.68
C GLY A 76 -5.97 -1.54 -9.34
N LEU A 77 -5.43 -2.68 -8.90
CA LEU A 77 -4.01 -2.86 -8.62
C LEU A 77 -3.54 -4.19 -9.21
N LYS A 78 -2.46 -4.17 -10.00
CA LYS A 78 -1.90 -5.36 -10.64
C LYS A 78 -0.38 -5.33 -10.60
N ARG A 79 0.23 -6.39 -10.05
CA ARG A 79 1.67 -6.64 -10.15
C ARG A 79 1.98 -7.25 -11.53
N ILE A 80 2.82 -6.58 -12.32
CA ILE A 80 3.19 -7.01 -13.68
C ILE A 80 4.36 -8.01 -13.64
N SER A 81 5.52 -7.58 -13.15
CA SER A 81 6.70 -8.44 -12.98
C SER A 81 6.57 -9.29 -11.70
N LYS A 82 6.77 -10.60 -11.78
CA LYS A 82 6.59 -11.54 -10.65
C LYS A 82 7.76 -12.53 -10.62
N PRO A 83 8.15 -13.04 -9.44
CA PRO A 83 9.19 -14.07 -9.34
C PRO A 83 8.78 -15.35 -10.09
N GLY A 84 9.68 -15.89 -10.91
CA GLY A 84 9.47 -17.16 -11.62
C GLY A 84 8.74 -17.07 -12.96
N LEU A 85 8.57 -15.86 -13.50
CA LEU A 85 8.09 -15.60 -14.86
C LEU A 85 9.19 -14.99 -15.72
#